data_AF-A0A6M0CCR9-F1
#
_entry.id   AF-A0A6M0CCR9-F1
#
_cell.length_a   1.000
_cell.length_b   1.000
_cell.length_c   1.000
_cell.angle_alpha   90.00
_cell.angle_beta   90.00
_cell.angle_gamma   90.00
#
_symmetry.space_group_name_H-M   'P 1'
#
loop_
_entity.id
_entity.type
_entity.pdbx_description
1 polymer ?
#
loop_
_entity_poly.entity_id
_entity_poly.type
_entity_poly.pdbx_seq_one_letter_code
_entity_poly.pdbx_strand_id
1 'polypeptide(L)'
;SAGAIFSFTDLENLIKALASTTESSSSQPVLDILNQILAIAHQEQPEFPPLQSLKAKAKELHQLISHTKSDKLPDEAQALIAETHPLSAVLKLVKQGKNLDDEQWLELEEKVNASFGKKLMLAISREKLTIPNDSLPTTSRIKLPALEELNRTQNIATQPTNTQKSTVPSLPPLIVVPSGGAETAIEDPDVMILEDPTPRGTKPVDEIIIVPGVEVSKNFPTVERPNMMFGETTNQKSVVSVGLKVLVHIQNIGDRIFAGREYAGTRGQGFRVEAFQINIEPPIPGLKLEYMAHVSEIGDTPWLEAGKLAGERGKARRIEGFAIRLTGIQAANYDVFYTAHVQNMGDLPVYSNGAYCGTRNQALRVEGIKVWIEPKN
;
A
#
# COMPACT_ATOMS: atom_id res chain seq x y z
N SER A 1 64.27 20.07 -23.50
CA SER A 1 63.14 19.55 -22.69
C SER A 1 63.07 20.32 -21.40
N ALA A 2 62.21 21.32 -21.34
CA ALA A 2 62.03 22.19 -20.19
C ALA A 2 61.06 21.53 -19.20
N GLY A 3 61.51 21.35 -17.96
CA GLY A 3 60.66 20.92 -16.84
C GLY A 3 59.75 22.07 -16.42
N ALA A 4 58.45 21.86 -16.49
CA ALA A 4 57.45 22.79 -15.97
C ALA A 4 57.47 22.73 -14.45
N ILE A 5 57.96 23.80 -13.81
CA ILE A 5 57.83 24.05 -12.39
C ILE A 5 56.45 24.69 -12.20
N PHE A 6 55.49 23.96 -11.65
CA PHE A 6 54.17 24.52 -11.35
C PHE A 6 54.30 25.57 -10.23
N SER A 7 53.84 26.79 -10.48
CA SER A 7 53.86 27.88 -9.49
C SER A 7 52.92 27.55 -8.33
N PHE A 8 53.22 28.01 -7.11
CA PHE A 8 52.29 27.90 -5.97
C PHE A 8 50.92 28.53 -6.29
N THR A 9 50.90 29.59 -7.10
CA THR A 9 49.67 30.22 -7.60
C THR A 9 48.94 29.33 -8.61
N ASP A 10 49.65 28.52 -9.39
CA ASP A 10 49.03 27.53 -10.27
C ASP A 10 48.42 26.39 -9.44
N LEU A 11 49.07 26.00 -8.34
CA LEU A 11 48.55 24.99 -7.43
C LEU A 11 47.35 25.50 -6.62
N GLU A 12 47.34 26.77 -6.21
CA GLU A 12 46.15 27.42 -5.65
C GLU A 12 45.03 27.52 -6.67
N ASN A 13 45.32 27.88 -7.92
CA ASN A 13 44.32 27.90 -8.99
C ASN A 13 43.82 26.50 -9.34
N LEU A 14 44.66 25.46 -9.19
CA LEU A 14 44.26 24.07 -9.41
C LEU A 14 43.48 23.52 -8.23
N ILE A 15 43.77 23.93 -6.99
CA ILE A 15 42.94 23.64 -5.80
C ILE A 15 41.63 24.42 -5.86
N LYS A 16 41.63 25.67 -6.34
CA LYS A 16 40.42 26.49 -6.48
C LYS A 16 39.57 26.04 -7.67
N ALA A 17 40.22 25.56 -8.74
CA ALA A 17 39.57 24.86 -9.85
C ALA A 17 39.06 23.50 -9.39
N LEU A 18 39.79 22.76 -8.53
CA LEU A 18 39.33 21.50 -7.94
C LEU A 18 38.17 21.71 -6.94
N ALA A 19 38.20 22.80 -6.18
CA ALA A 19 37.11 23.23 -5.30
C ALA A 19 35.92 23.81 -6.09
N SER A 20 36.12 24.28 -7.33
CA SER A 20 35.04 24.63 -8.26
C SER A 20 34.61 23.48 -9.17
N THR A 21 35.39 22.39 -9.26
CA THR A 21 35.01 21.12 -9.90
C THR A 21 34.57 20.04 -8.91
N THR A 22 34.60 20.31 -7.60
CA THR A 22 33.59 19.73 -6.72
C THR A 22 32.29 20.44 -7.06
N GLU A 23 31.59 19.89 -8.05
CA GLU A 23 30.16 20.09 -8.25
C GLU A 23 29.51 19.97 -6.87
N SER A 24 29.30 21.11 -6.22
CA SER A 24 28.43 21.25 -5.06
C SER A 24 27.04 21.05 -5.60
N SER A 25 26.75 19.78 -5.91
CA SER A 25 25.49 19.31 -6.40
C SER A 25 24.48 19.85 -5.41
N SER A 26 23.53 20.67 -5.86
CA SER A 26 22.41 21.15 -5.04
C SER A 26 21.67 19.99 -4.34
N SER A 27 21.90 18.77 -4.81
CA SER A 27 21.52 17.47 -4.24
C SER A 27 22.23 17.05 -2.94
N GLN A 28 23.49 17.47 -2.69
CA GLN A 28 24.26 17.01 -1.53
C GLN A 28 23.58 17.28 -0.17
N PRO A 29 23.08 18.50 0.13
CA PRO A 29 22.36 18.74 1.38
C PRO A 29 21.10 17.87 1.52
N VAL A 30 20.44 17.53 0.41
CA VAL A 30 19.27 16.65 0.43
C VAL A 30 19.66 15.20 0.74
N LEU A 31 20.75 14.72 0.13
CA LEU A 31 21.28 13.40 0.40
C LEU A 31 21.71 13.27 1.87
N ASP A 32 22.30 14.32 2.45
CA ASP A 32 22.70 14.33 3.86
C ASP A 32 21.49 14.27 4.81
N ILE A 33 20.41 14.99 4.51
CA ILE A 33 19.14 14.91 5.26
C ILE A 33 18.55 13.51 5.15
N LEU A 34 18.50 12.93 3.94
CA LEU A 34 17.96 11.59 3.73
C LEU A 34 18.79 10.53 4.44
N ASN A 35 20.11 10.65 4.46
CA ASN A 35 21.01 9.76 5.19
C ASN A 35 20.78 9.84 6.71
N GLN A 36 20.57 11.03 7.27
CA GLN A 36 20.20 11.17 8.69
C GLN A 36 18.88 10.47 9.01
N ILE A 37 17.89 10.54 8.11
CA ILE A 37 16.60 9.87 8.29
C ILE A 37 16.73 8.35 8.17
N LEU A 38 17.51 7.86 7.21
CA LEU A 38 17.82 6.44 7.07
C LEU A 38 18.56 5.88 8.29
N ALA A 39 19.36 6.72 8.95
CA ALA A 39 20.05 6.38 10.17
C ALA A 39 19.12 6.27 11.40
N ILE A 40 17.94 6.91 11.42
CA ILE A 40 17.01 6.83 12.56
C ILE A 40 16.73 5.36 12.91
N ALA A 41 16.93 4.96 14.16
CA ALA A 41 16.70 3.64 14.69
C ALA A 41 15.70 3.72 15.85
N HIS A 42 14.94 2.65 16.06
CA HIS A 42 14.08 2.53 17.23
C HIS A 42 14.83 1.77 18.33
N GLN A 43 14.88 2.29 19.54
CA GLN A 43 15.69 1.74 20.64
C GLN A 43 15.23 0.33 21.08
N GLU A 44 13.91 0.10 21.17
CA GLU A 44 13.36 -1.17 21.70
C GLU A 44 12.92 -2.18 20.63
N GLN A 45 12.64 -1.72 19.40
CA GLN A 45 12.01 -2.51 18.35
C GLN A 45 12.79 -2.36 17.05
N PRO A 46 13.76 -3.26 16.78
CA PRO A 46 14.57 -3.20 15.55
C PRO A 46 13.71 -3.25 14.28
N GLU A 47 12.60 -4.00 14.34
CA GLU A 47 11.62 -4.12 13.25
C GLU A 47 10.37 -3.26 13.50
N PHE A 48 10.55 -1.97 13.77
CA PHE A 48 9.42 -1.04 13.92
C PHE A 48 8.82 -0.67 12.55
N PRO A 49 7.64 -1.18 12.16
CA PRO A 49 7.14 -1.06 10.78
C PRO A 49 6.90 0.38 10.28
N PRO A 50 6.42 1.34 11.12
CA PRO A 50 6.31 2.74 10.71
C PRO A 50 7.66 3.37 10.34
N LEU A 51 8.73 3.01 11.05
CA LEU A 51 10.08 3.47 10.75
C LEU A 51 10.62 2.82 9.47
N GLN A 52 10.30 1.55 9.21
CA GLN A 52 10.64 0.92 7.93
C GLN A 52 9.96 1.62 6.74
N SER A 53 8.68 2.01 6.89
CA SER A 53 7.94 2.78 5.87
C SER A 53 8.55 4.16 5.64
N LEU A 54 8.97 4.84 6.71
CA LEU A 54 9.70 6.11 6.64
C LEU A 54 11.02 5.95 5.87
N LYS A 55 11.81 4.92 6.22
CA LYS A 55 13.09 4.62 5.56
C LYS A 55 12.91 4.23 4.10
N ALA A 56 11.87 3.50 3.75
CA ALA A 56 11.56 3.13 2.37
C ALA A 56 11.32 4.38 1.51
N LYS A 57 10.49 5.32 1.99
CA LYS A 57 10.26 6.61 1.32
C LYS A 57 11.54 7.45 1.22
N ALA A 58 12.35 7.51 2.28
CA ALA A 58 13.64 8.21 2.23
C ALA A 58 14.62 7.57 1.23
N LYS A 59 14.63 6.24 1.12
CA LYS A 59 15.47 5.48 0.17
C LYS A 59 15.03 5.71 -1.28
N GLU A 60 13.73 5.75 -1.53
CA GLU A 60 13.16 6.06 -2.85
C GLU A 60 13.60 7.45 -3.34
N LEU A 61 13.48 8.47 -2.48
CA LEU A 61 13.96 9.81 -2.78
C LEU A 61 15.48 9.87 -2.96
N HIS A 62 16.23 9.15 -2.13
CA HIS A 62 17.69 9.06 -2.26
C HIS A 62 18.07 8.47 -3.62
N GLN A 63 17.39 7.40 -4.06
CA GLN A 63 17.61 6.80 -5.38
C GLN A 63 17.25 7.77 -6.51
N LEU A 64 16.09 8.42 -6.43
CA LEU A 64 15.63 9.39 -7.41
C LEU A 64 16.65 10.53 -7.61
N ILE A 65 17.16 11.09 -6.52
CA ILE A 65 18.14 12.18 -6.53
C ILE A 65 19.51 11.68 -7.00
N SER A 66 19.94 10.49 -6.58
CA SER A 66 21.23 9.91 -6.99
C SER A 66 21.30 9.54 -8.48
N HIS A 67 20.15 9.24 -9.11
CA HIS A 67 20.07 8.93 -10.53
C HIS A 67 19.75 10.15 -11.41
N THR A 68 19.31 11.25 -10.81
CA THR A 68 18.98 12.48 -11.53
C THR A 68 20.24 13.33 -11.72
N LYS A 69 20.89 13.15 -12.87
CA LYS A 69 22.08 13.91 -13.29
C LYS A 69 21.71 15.25 -13.94
N SER A 70 20.67 15.92 -13.43
CA SER A 70 20.09 17.13 -14.02
C SER A 70 20.14 18.29 -13.02
N ASP A 71 20.50 19.49 -13.50
CA ASP A 71 20.58 20.74 -12.73
C ASP A 71 19.27 21.16 -12.05
N LYS A 72 18.15 20.49 -12.35
CA LYS A 72 16.84 20.73 -11.73
C LYS A 72 16.50 19.65 -10.72
N LEU A 73 16.56 20.03 -9.45
CA LEU A 73 16.13 19.22 -8.33
C LEU A 73 14.61 18.97 -8.40
N PRO A 74 14.12 17.74 -8.17
CA PRO A 74 12.69 17.45 -8.04
C PRO A 74 12.02 18.32 -6.97
N ASP A 75 10.75 18.67 -7.15
CA ASP A 75 9.98 19.51 -6.21
C ASP A 75 10.01 18.95 -4.76
N GLU A 76 10.03 17.62 -4.63
CA GLU A 76 10.14 16.92 -3.33
C GLU A 76 11.51 17.11 -2.65
N ALA A 77 12.58 17.20 -3.44
CA ALA A 77 13.92 17.47 -2.94
C ALA A 77 14.09 18.94 -2.54
N GLN A 78 13.43 19.87 -3.26
CA GLN A 78 13.36 21.27 -2.85
C GLN A 78 12.55 21.43 -1.55
N ALA A 79 11.46 20.69 -1.40
CA ALA A 79 10.66 20.69 -0.17
C ALA A 79 11.43 20.14 1.05
N LEU A 80 12.37 19.20 0.84
CA LEU A 80 13.27 18.71 1.88
C LEU A 80 14.25 19.80 2.35
N ILE A 81 14.81 20.59 1.42
CA ILE A 81 15.68 21.73 1.74
C ILE A 81 14.89 22.84 2.44
N ALA A 82 13.67 23.12 1.97
CA ALA A 82 12.81 24.16 2.51
C ALA A 82 12.15 23.78 3.87
N GLU A 83 12.50 22.63 4.46
CA GLU A 83 11.86 22.05 5.66
C GLU A 83 10.34 21.82 5.53
N THR A 84 9.77 22.01 4.34
CA THR A 84 8.35 21.83 4.07
C THR A 84 7.96 20.38 3.82
N HIS A 85 8.91 19.46 3.74
CA HIS A 85 8.61 18.05 3.57
C HIS A 85 8.22 17.35 4.90
N PRO A 86 7.36 16.32 4.89
CA PRO A 86 7.06 15.54 6.10
C PRO A 86 8.29 14.80 6.67
N LEU A 87 9.25 14.41 5.82
CA LEU A 87 10.49 13.74 6.27
C LEU A 87 11.39 14.68 7.10
N SER A 88 11.53 15.94 6.68
CA SER A 88 12.26 16.95 7.46
C SER A 88 11.58 17.24 8.79
N ALA A 89 10.24 17.18 8.84
CA ALA A 89 9.49 17.30 10.09
C ALA A 89 9.80 16.16 11.07
N VAL A 90 9.86 14.91 10.60
CA VAL A 90 10.28 13.77 11.44
C VAL A 90 11.70 13.96 11.96
N LEU A 91 12.64 14.37 11.09
CA LEU A 91 14.03 14.60 11.49
C LEU A 91 14.13 15.70 12.56
N LYS A 92 13.37 16.79 12.39
CA LYS A 92 13.33 17.91 13.33
C LYS A 92 12.77 17.50 14.68
N LEU A 93 11.67 16.75 14.71
CA LEU A 93 11.09 16.21 15.95
C LEU A 93 12.06 15.24 16.66
N VAL A 94 12.78 14.40 15.92
CA VAL A 94 13.73 13.42 16.50
C VAL A 94 15.00 14.12 17.04
N LYS A 95 15.52 15.13 16.35
CA LYS A 95 16.76 15.82 16.77
C LYS A 95 16.54 16.94 17.78
N GLN A 96 15.49 17.71 17.59
CA GLN A 96 15.24 18.97 18.30
C GLN A 96 13.98 18.93 19.16
N GLY A 97 13.35 17.77 19.32
CA GLY A 97 12.05 17.65 19.97
C GLY A 97 11.92 18.29 21.34
N LYS A 98 13.00 18.28 22.14
CA LYS A 98 13.05 18.90 23.47
C LYS A 98 13.19 20.42 23.46
N ASN A 99 13.59 20.99 22.34
CA ASN A 99 13.88 22.41 22.17
C ASN A 99 12.84 23.13 21.31
N LEU A 100 11.82 22.42 20.80
CA LEU A 100 10.72 22.99 20.04
C LEU A 100 9.69 23.57 20.99
N ASP A 101 9.07 24.68 20.59
CA ASP A 101 7.90 25.19 21.29
C ASP A 101 6.65 24.34 20.99
N ASP A 102 5.61 24.50 21.80
CA ASP A 102 4.38 23.70 21.71
C ASP A 102 3.64 23.91 20.38
N GLU A 103 3.73 25.10 19.78
CA GLU A 103 3.04 25.47 18.53
C GLU A 103 3.72 24.81 17.32
N GLN A 104 5.04 24.94 17.22
CA GLN A 104 5.89 24.27 16.24
C GLN A 104 5.81 22.76 16.38
N TRP A 105 5.78 22.23 17.62
CA TRP A 105 5.60 20.81 17.84
C TRP A 105 4.27 20.32 17.29
N LEU A 106 3.18 21.05 17.53
CA LEU A 106 1.84 20.70 17.06
C LEU A 106 1.74 20.70 15.53
N GLU A 107 2.29 21.72 14.87
CA GLU A 107 2.33 21.80 13.41
C GLU A 107 3.10 20.61 12.79
N LEU A 108 4.26 20.29 13.37
CA LEU A 108 5.07 19.17 12.93
C LEU A 108 4.38 17.82 13.21
N GLU A 109 3.71 17.69 14.35
CA GLU A 109 2.92 16.52 14.71
C GLU A 109 1.78 16.29 13.70
N GLU A 110 0.99 17.32 13.37
CA GLU A 110 -0.12 17.19 12.41
C GLU A 110 0.40 16.69 11.06
N LYS A 111 1.50 17.28 10.60
CA LYS A 111 2.14 16.94 9.33
C LYS A 111 2.69 15.51 9.30
N VAL A 112 3.33 15.07 10.37
CA VAL A 112 3.84 13.70 10.51
C VAL A 112 2.69 12.71 10.65
N ASN A 113 1.65 13.05 11.41
CA ASN A 113 0.45 12.23 11.55
C ASN A 113 -0.30 12.07 10.22
N ALA A 114 -0.41 13.13 9.42
CA ALA A 114 -1.02 13.08 8.11
C ALA A 114 -0.25 12.18 7.13
N SER A 115 1.09 12.13 7.24
CA SER A 115 1.95 11.48 6.24
C SER A 115 2.43 10.07 6.62
N PHE A 116 2.67 9.82 7.90
CA PHE A 116 3.28 8.59 8.43
C PHE A 116 2.48 7.96 9.58
N GLY A 117 1.48 8.66 10.09
CA GLY A 117 0.53 8.15 11.06
C GLY A 117 0.98 8.22 12.52
N LYS A 118 0.00 8.05 13.41
CA LYS A 118 0.12 8.25 14.87
C LYS A 118 1.13 7.33 15.55
N LYS A 119 1.41 6.16 15.00
CA LYS A 119 2.37 5.21 15.60
C LYS A 119 3.79 5.75 15.56
N LEU A 120 4.20 6.37 14.44
CA LEU A 120 5.51 6.99 14.32
C LEU A 120 5.62 8.17 15.29
N MET A 121 4.58 9.00 15.34
CA MET A 121 4.51 10.14 16.25
C MET A 121 4.58 9.72 17.72
N LEU A 122 3.89 8.64 18.10
CA LEU A 122 3.96 8.09 19.46
C LEU A 122 5.35 7.57 19.83
N ALA A 123 6.12 7.04 18.86
CA ALA A 123 7.49 6.63 19.09
C ALA A 123 8.41 7.85 19.27
N ILE A 124 8.18 8.92 18.50
CA ILE A 124 8.88 10.20 18.61
C ILE A 124 8.60 10.86 19.97
N SER A 125 7.33 10.98 20.37
CA SER A 125 6.93 11.62 21.63
C SER A 125 7.38 10.83 22.86
N ARG A 126 7.63 9.52 22.71
CA ARG A 126 8.24 8.67 23.74
C ARG A 126 9.76 8.60 23.67
N GLU A 127 10.39 9.42 22.83
CA GLU A 127 11.85 9.48 22.64
C GLU A 127 12.47 8.12 22.27
N LYS A 128 11.70 7.24 21.63
CA LYS A 128 12.14 5.89 21.28
C LYS A 128 12.90 5.83 19.95
N LEU A 129 12.95 6.95 19.22
CA LEU A 129 13.69 7.08 17.96
C LEU A 129 14.98 7.86 18.21
N THR A 130 16.12 7.29 17.79
CA THR A 130 17.43 7.91 17.91
C THR A 130 18.18 7.82 16.59
N ILE A 131 19.11 8.74 16.36
CA ILE A 131 20.05 8.65 15.24
C ILE A 131 21.37 8.12 15.83
N PRO A 132 21.89 6.96 15.40
CA PRO A 132 23.09 6.32 15.93
C PRO A 132 24.41 7.10 15.79
N ASN A 133 24.39 8.42 15.60
CA ASN A 133 25.57 9.26 15.40
C ASN A 133 25.52 10.55 16.22
N ASP A 134 25.12 10.45 17.48
CA ASP A 134 25.59 11.36 18.52
C ASP A 134 25.62 10.62 19.86
N SER A 135 26.80 10.63 20.49
CA SER A 135 27.19 9.97 21.75
C SER A 135 27.60 8.48 21.68
N LEU A 136 28.90 8.30 21.91
CA LEU A 136 29.56 7.07 22.35
C LEU A 136 28.73 6.32 23.41
N PRO A 137 28.53 5.00 23.32
CA PRO A 137 28.14 4.21 24.46
C PRO A 137 29.36 4.09 25.39
N THR A 138 29.44 5.00 26.36
CA THR A 138 30.25 4.76 27.55
C THR A 138 29.55 3.68 28.36
N THR A 139 30.28 2.57 28.52
CA THR A 139 30.10 1.52 29.53
C THR A 139 28.80 0.73 29.54
N SER A 140 28.81 -0.40 28.83
CA SER A 140 28.60 -1.70 29.49
C SER A 140 29.46 -2.77 28.82
N ARG A 141 30.38 -3.28 29.63
CA ARG A 141 31.55 -4.08 29.31
C ARG A 141 31.12 -5.50 28.90
N ILE A 142 31.07 -5.79 27.59
CA ILE A 142 31.14 -7.17 27.11
C ILE A 142 32.62 -7.49 26.89
N LYS A 143 33.15 -8.39 27.72
CA LYS A 143 34.47 -9.02 27.53
C LYS A 143 34.45 -9.84 26.24
N LEU A 144 35.23 -9.44 25.25
CA LEU A 144 35.74 -10.35 24.21
C LEU A 144 36.94 -11.12 24.79
N PRO A 145 36.99 -12.45 24.73
CA PRO A 145 38.25 -13.17 24.80
C PRO A 145 38.91 -13.19 23.42
N ALA A 146 40.18 -12.81 23.35
CA ALA A 146 41.08 -13.12 22.26
C ALA A 146 42.29 -13.83 22.85
N LEU A 147 42.55 -15.07 22.44
CA LEU A 147 43.83 -15.79 22.39
C LEU A 147 43.57 -16.99 21.46
N GLU A 148 44.10 -16.97 20.23
CA GLU A 148 45.40 -17.54 19.86
C GLU A 148 45.42 -19.09 19.88
N GLU A 149 45.61 -19.61 18.67
CA GLU A 149 46.37 -20.80 18.31
C GLU A 149 46.02 -22.15 18.95
N LEU A 150 45.56 -23.10 18.13
CA LEU A 150 46.40 -24.22 17.70
C LEU A 150 45.68 -25.11 16.68
N ASN A 151 46.28 -25.18 15.49
CA ASN A 151 46.22 -26.34 14.62
C ASN A 151 46.49 -27.62 15.42
N ARG A 152 45.61 -28.62 15.31
CA ARG A 152 46.02 -30.03 15.19
C ARG A 152 44.88 -30.93 14.72
N THR A 153 45.07 -31.42 13.50
CA THR A 153 44.36 -32.50 12.85
C THR A 153 44.62 -33.85 13.54
N GLN A 154 43.65 -34.76 13.37
CA GLN A 154 43.75 -36.22 13.30
C GLN A 154 43.91 -37.07 14.58
N ASN A 155 42.87 -37.90 14.76
CA ASN A 155 42.90 -39.37 14.79
C ASN A 155 42.67 -40.16 16.10
N ILE A 156 41.77 -41.14 15.93
CA ILE A 156 41.59 -42.46 16.60
C ILE A 156 40.58 -42.57 17.76
N ALA A 157 39.44 -43.16 17.38
CA ALA A 157 38.65 -44.21 18.02
C ALA A 157 38.76 -44.45 19.54
N THR A 158 37.60 -44.46 20.20
CA THR A 158 37.00 -45.68 20.80
C THR A 158 35.56 -45.42 21.28
N GLN A 159 34.65 -46.30 20.86
CA GLN A 159 33.33 -46.56 21.43
C GLN A 159 33.46 -47.13 22.88
N PRO A 160 32.40 -47.20 23.74
CA PRO A 160 31.05 -47.64 23.38
C PRO A 160 29.83 -46.95 24.05
N THR A 161 28.75 -46.98 23.26
CA THR A 161 27.35 -47.35 23.56
C THR A 161 26.87 -47.29 25.03
N ASN A 162 25.91 -46.39 25.30
CA ASN A 162 24.82 -46.71 26.23
C ASN A 162 23.50 -46.08 25.78
N THR A 163 22.47 -46.92 25.69
CA THR A 163 21.13 -46.63 25.19
C THR A 163 20.19 -46.38 26.36
N GLN A 164 19.62 -45.18 26.47
CA GLN A 164 18.45 -44.96 27.34
C GLN A 164 17.40 -44.04 26.67
N LYS A 165 16.44 -44.74 26.06
CA LYS A 165 14.98 -44.55 26.11
C LYS A 165 14.51 -43.34 26.96
N SER A 166 13.84 -42.37 26.33
CA SER A 166 13.02 -41.39 27.04
C SER A 166 11.66 -41.21 26.40
N THR A 167 10.68 -41.31 27.27
CA THR A 167 9.23 -41.45 27.11
C THR A 167 8.55 -40.11 26.82
N VAL A 168 7.53 -40.16 25.96
CA VAL A 168 6.58 -39.08 25.64
C VAL A 168 5.57 -38.89 26.80
N PRO A 169 5.19 -37.66 27.20
CA PRO A 169 4.03 -37.44 28.06
C PRO A 169 2.73 -37.31 27.23
N SER A 170 1.70 -38.01 27.71
CA SER A 170 0.36 -38.24 27.16
C SER A 170 -0.60 -37.04 27.22
N LEU A 171 -1.45 -36.90 26.19
CA LEU A 171 -2.68 -36.10 26.16
C LEU A 171 -3.83 -36.80 26.93
N PRO A 172 -4.78 -36.06 27.54
CA PRO A 172 -5.98 -36.65 28.15
C PRO A 172 -7.06 -37.04 27.12
N PRO A 173 -7.94 -38.02 27.42
CA PRO A 173 -8.78 -38.69 26.44
C PRO A 173 -10.09 -37.95 26.10
N LEU A 174 -10.51 -38.20 24.85
CA LEU A 174 -11.77 -37.88 24.20
C LEU A 174 -12.95 -38.61 24.90
N ILE A 175 -13.94 -37.87 25.40
CA ILE A 175 -15.21 -38.45 25.86
C ILE A 175 -16.13 -38.59 24.64
N VAL A 176 -16.38 -39.84 24.26
CA VAL A 176 -17.38 -40.26 23.28
C VAL A 176 -18.71 -40.46 24.01
N VAL A 177 -19.76 -39.75 23.57
CA VAL A 177 -21.15 -40.00 24.00
C VAL A 177 -21.89 -40.66 22.83
N PRO A 178 -22.59 -41.78 23.03
CA PRO A 178 -23.17 -42.55 21.93
C PRO A 178 -24.51 -41.99 21.45
N SER A 179 -24.78 -42.24 20.17
CA SER A 179 -26.07 -42.07 19.52
C SER A 179 -27.01 -43.24 19.85
N GLY A 180 -28.29 -42.94 20.09
CA GLY A 180 -29.36 -43.93 20.27
C GLY A 180 -30.70 -43.24 20.52
N GLY A 181 -31.62 -43.34 19.56
CA GLY A 181 -32.94 -42.70 19.59
C GLY A 181 -34.01 -43.50 20.32
N ALA A 182 -35.15 -42.84 20.55
CA ALA A 182 -36.49 -43.42 20.54
C ALA A 182 -37.54 -42.30 20.54
N GLU A 183 -38.62 -42.57 19.82
CA GLU A 183 -39.84 -41.79 19.62
C GLU A 183 -40.57 -41.45 20.92
N THR A 184 -41.30 -40.33 20.93
CA THR A 184 -42.74 -40.33 21.26
C THR A 184 -43.40 -39.07 20.71
N ALA A 185 -44.49 -39.27 19.99
CA ALA A 185 -45.46 -38.26 19.58
C ALA A 185 -46.14 -37.59 20.79
N ILE A 186 -46.62 -36.36 20.61
CA ILE A 186 -47.95 -35.86 21.02
C ILE A 186 -48.19 -34.51 20.29
N GLU A 187 -49.11 -34.59 19.32
CA GLU A 187 -50.21 -33.66 18.99
C GLU A 187 -50.00 -32.12 19.00
N ASP A 188 -50.02 -31.56 17.77
CA ASP A 188 -50.70 -30.30 17.38
C ASP A 188 -52.19 -30.34 17.80
N PRO A 189 -52.97 -29.22 17.88
CA PRO A 189 -52.83 -28.02 17.05
C PRO A 189 -53.10 -26.66 17.75
N ASP A 190 -52.55 -25.57 17.21
CA ASP A 190 -53.40 -24.49 16.71
C ASP A 190 -52.64 -23.50 15.81
N VAL A 191 -53.23 -23.34 14.64
CA VAL A 191 -52.79 -22.60 13.47
C VAL A 191 -53.09 -21.11 13.63
N MET A 192 -52.11 -20.25 13.36
CA MET A 192 -52.33 -18.98 12.65
C MET A 192 -51.17 -18.70 11.71
N ILE A 193 -51.34 -19.16 10.47
CA ILE A 193 -50.56 -18.74 9.30
C ILE A 193 -51.05 -17.32 8.95
N LEU A 194 -50.18 -16.33 9.07
CA LEU A 194 -50.42 -15.02 8.45
C LEU A 194 -50.02 -15.15 6.98
N GLU A 195 -51.04 -15.26 6.13
CA GLU A 195 -50.94 -15.28 4.67
C GLU A 195 -50.45 -13.91 4.15
N ASP A 196 -49.48 -13.96 3.24
CA ASP A 196 -49.13 -12.87 2.32
C ASP A 196 -50.30 -12.58 1.38
N PRO A 197 -50.71 -11.31 1.19
CA PRO A 197 -51.64 -10.98 0.12
C PRO A 197 -50.88 -10.90 -1.22
N THR A 198 -51.07 -11.91 -2.06
CA THR A 198 -50.72 -11.87 -3.49
C THR A 198 -51.66 -10.94 -4.27
N PRO A 199 -51.22 -10.45 -5.45
CA PRO A 199 -51.71 -9.23 -6.09
C PRO A 199 -52.98 -9.47 -6.91
N ARG A 200 -53.90 -8.50 -6.89
CA ARG A 200 -55.06 -8.47 -7.79
C ARG A 200 -54.76 -7.54 -8.96
N GLY A 201 -54.76 -8.10 -10.17
CA GLY A 201 -54.49 -7.37 -11.40
C GLY A 201 -55.69 -6.65 -12.00
N THR A 202 -55.40 -5.62 -12.80
CA THR A 202 -56.16 -5.17 -13.97
C THR A 202 -55.16 -4.53 -14.95
N LYS A 203 -55.29 -4.87 -16.25
CA LYS A 203 -54.40 -4.45 -17.35
C LYS A 203 -54.74 -3.03 -17.88
N PRO A 204 -54.15 -2.56 -19.00
CA PRO A 204 -53.32 -1.36 -19.09
C PRO A 204 -54.09 -0.12 -19.59
N VAL A 205 -53.56 1.07 -19.35
CA VAL A 205 -53.92 2.25 -20.15
C VAL A 205 -52.64 2.86 -20.70
N ASP A 206 -52.51 2.76 -22.03
CA ASP A 206 -51.62 3.58 -22.83
C ASP A 206 -52.11 5.04 -22.76
N GLU A 207 -51.30 5.93 -22.20
CA GLU A 207 -51.42 7.36 -22.48
C GLU A 207 -50.16 7.85 -23.20
N ILE A 208 -50.32 7.86 -24.52
CA ILE A 208 -49.48 8.52 -25.49
C ILE A 208 -49.62 10.04 -25.28
N ILE A 209 -48.56 10.70 -24.80
CA ILE A 209 -48.43 12.16 -24.89
C ILE A 209 -47.37 12.47 -25.96
N ILE A 210 -47.86 12.66 -27.19
CA ILE A 210 -47.21 13.37 -28.31
C ILE A 210 -47.75 14.81 -28.19
N VAL A 211 -47.02 15.92 -28.27
CA VAL A 211 -46.18 16.57 -29.33
C VAL A 211 -45.70 17.92 -28.70
N PRO A 212 -44.89 18.82 -29.34
CA PRO A 212 -44.00 18.71 -30.51
C PRO A 212 -42.58 19.28 -30.26
N GLY A 213 -41.69 19.08 -31.24
CA GLY A 213 -40.29 19.53 -31.20
C GLY A 213 -40.08 21.05 -31.20
N VAL A 214 -38.93 21.44 -30.67
CA VAL A 214 -38.32 22.75 -30.88
C VAL A 214 -36.85 22.52 -31.22
N GLU A 215 -36.52 22.76 -32.48
CA GLU A 215 -35.16 22.93 -32.97
C GLU A 215 -34.60 24.26 -32.45
N VAL A 216 -33.38 24.25 -31.90
CA VAL A 216 -32.57 25.47 -31.82
C VAL A 216 -31.14 25.13 -32.24
N SER A 217 -30.84 25.43 -33.50
CA SER A 217 -29.50 25.71 -34.00
C SER A 217 -29.11 27.15 -33.65
N LYS A 218 -27.84 27.39 -33.30
CA LYS A 218 -27.00 28.52 -33.81
C LYS A 218 -25.59 28.56 -33.17
N ASN A 219 -24.62 28.15 -33.98
CA ASN A 219 -23.36 28.81 -34.40
C ASN A 219 -22.65 29.79 -33.46
N PHE A 220 -21.33 29.60 -33.28
CA PHE A 220 -20.23 30.61 -33.36
C PHE A 220 -18.87 29.86 -33.56
N PRO A 221 -17.78 30.49 -34.05
CA PRO A 221 -17.41 30.64 -35.45
C PRO A 221 -16.13 29.88 -35.87
N THR A 222 -16.02 29.55 -37.16
CA THR A 222 -14.80 29.02 -37.80
C THR A 222 -13.77 30.14 -38.02
N VAL A 223 -12.56 29.97 -37.49
CA VAL A 223 -11.37 30.70 -37.93
C VAL A 223 -10.54 29.75 -38.77
N GLU A 224 -10.52 29.98 -40.09
CA GLU A 224 -9.56 29.35 -40.99
C GLU A 224 -8.21 30.09 -40.96
N ARG A 225 -7.12 29.31 -40.90
CA ARG A 225 -5.87 29.41 -41.69
C ARG A 225 -4.71 28.68 -40.97
N PRO A 226 -3.68 28.20 -41.69
CA PRO A 226 -3.69 27.27 -42.80
C PRO A 226 -2.86 26.00 -42.46
N ASN A 227 -3.02 24.95 -43.27
CA ASN A 227 -2.22 23.72 -43.21
C ASN A 227 -0.70 24.01 -43.25
N MET A 228 -0.01 23.74 -42.14
CA MET A 228 1.39 23.31 -42.17
C MET A 228 1.43 21.80 -41.97
N MET A 229 1.60 21.10 -43.09
CA MET A 229 1.96 19.70 -43.18
C MET A 229 3.46 19.57 -42.83
N PHE A 230 3.82 18.86 -41.76
CA PHE A 230 5.04 18.06 -41.67
C PHE A 230 4.82 16.93 -40.64
N GLY A 231 5.19 15.72 -41.02
CA GLY A 231 4.65 14.46 -40.50
C GLY A 231 5.11 14.04 -39.11
N GLU A 232 4.29 13.22 -38.47
CA GLU A 232 4.53 11.77 -38.30
C GLU A 232 3.24 11.18 -37.74
N THR A 233 2.58 10.27 -38.48
CA THR A 233 1.40 9.56 -37.99
C THR A 233 1.83 8.56 -36.93
N THR A 234 1.86 8.99 -35.66
CA THR A 234 1.65 8.04 -34.57
C THR A 234 0.16 8.03 -34.29
N ASN A 235 -0.48 6.93 -34.67
CA ASN A 235 -1.83 6.57 -34.22
C ASN A 235 -1.76 6.33 -32.71
N GLN A 236 -1.66 7.40 -31.92
CA GLN A 236 -1.88 7.35 -30.49
C GLN A 236 -3.39 7.22 -30.29
N LYS A 237 -3.85 5.97 -30.31
CA LYS A 237 -5.13 5.58 -29.73
C LYS A 237 -5.16 6.17 -28.33
N SER A 238 -5.85 7.30 -28.16
CA SER A 238 -6.04 7.92 -26.87
C SER A 238 -6.76 6.89 -26.02
N VAL A 239 -6.01 6.24 -25.12
CA VAL A 239 -6.56 5.23 -24.22
C VAL A 239 -7.47 6.01 -23.27
N VAL A 240 -8.76 6.06 -23.59
CA VAL A 240 -9.78 6.59 -22.68
C VAL A 240 -9.76 5.67 -21.45
N SER A 241 -9.10 6.11 -20.39
CA SER A 241 -9.04 5.37 -19.15
C SER A 241 -10.38 5.50 -18.44
N VAL A 242 -10.98 4.37 -18.10
CA VAL A 242 -12.24 4.35 -17.34
C VAL A 242 -11.91 4.69 -15.88
N GLY A 243 -12.55 5.74 -15.36
CA GLY A 243 -12.39 6.18 -13.99
C GLY A 243 -13.01 5.20 -13.00
N LEU A 244 -12.32 4.98 -11.88
CA LEU A 244 -12.78 4.14 -10.78
C LEU A 244 -12.62 4.88 -9.46
N LYS A 245 -13.56 4.63 -8.55
CA LYS A 245 -13.48 5.02 -7.14
C LYS A 245 -13.53 3.77 -6.29
N VAL A 246 -12.49 3.55 -5.50
CA VAL A 246 -12.31 2.37 -4.65
C VAL A 246 -12.30 2.82 -3.20
N LEU A 247 -13.31 2.41 -2.44
CA LEU A 247 -13.35 2.58 -0.98
C LEU A 247 -12.85 1.31 -0.32
N VAL A 248 -11.97 1.44 0.67
CA VAL A 248 -11.43 0.32 1.46
C VAL A 248 -11.54 0.66 2.94
N HIS A 249 -12.11 -0.24 3.73
CA HIS A 249 -12.05 -0.21 5.18
C HIS A 249 -10.79 -0.93 5.64
N ILE A 250 -9.86 -0.17 6.22
CA ILE A 250 -8.56 -0.68 6.65
C ILE A 250 -8.56 -0.80 8.17
N GLN A 251 -8.08 -1.94 8.68
CA GLN A 251 -7.99 -2.19 10.11
C GLN A 251 -7.30 -1.02 10.84
N ASN A 252 -7.90 -0.56 11.94
CA ASN A 252 -7.41 0.53 12.80
C ASN A 252 -7.26 1.90 12.12
N ILE A 253 -7.69 2.06 10.87
CA ILE A 253 -7.63 3.31 10.11
C ILE A 253 -9.04 3.76 9.70
N GLY A 254 -9.89 2.82 9.29
CA GLY A 254 -11.24 3.09 8.81
C GLY A 254 -11.31 3.19 7.29
N ASP A 255 -12.37 3.84 6.80
CA ASP A 255 -12.65 3.99 5.37
C ASP A 255 -11.68 4.99 4.73
N ARG A 256 -11.08 4.60 3.60
CA ARG A 256 -10.26 5.45 2.73
C ARG A 256 -10.73 5.28 1.29
N ILE A 257 -10.64 6.35 0.51
CA ILE A 257 -11.06 6.38 -0.89
C ILE A 257 -9.81 6.58 -1.75
N PHE A 258 -9.75 5.81 -2.84
CA PHE A 258 -8.65 5.77 -3.78
C PHE A 258 -9.20 5.82 -5.21
N ALA A 259 -8.38 6.28 -6.14
CA ALA A 259 -8.64 6.17 -7.57
C ALA A 259 -8.33 4.75 -8.08
N GLY A 260 -8.74 4.47 -9.31
CA GLY A 260 -8.21 3.33 -10.05
C GLY A 260 -6.69 3.43 -10.27
N ARG A 261 -6.05 2.31 -10.63
CA ARG A 261 -4.61 2.18 -10.93
C ARG A 261 -3.63 2.39 -9.77
N GLU A 262 -4.08 2.89 -8.61
CA GLU A 262 -3.28 2.92 -7.38
C GLU A 262 -3.64 1.78 -6.40
N TYR A 263 -2.78 1.53 -5.42
CA TYR A 263 -3.06 0.54 -4.38
C TYR A 263 -3.97 1.14 -3.31
N ALA A 264 -5.21 0.69 -3.28
CA ALA A 264 -6.19 0.98 -2.25
C ALA A 264 -5.95 0.08 -1.03
N GLY A 265 -5.41 0.64 0.04
CA GLY A 265 -5.05 -0.08 1.27
C GLY A 265 -3.71 0.35 1.85
N THR A 266 -3.08 -0.53 2.62
CA THR A 266 -1.79 -0.31 3.29
C THR A 266 -0.81 -1.43 2.91
N ARG A 267 -0.40 -1.41 1.64
CA ARG A 267 0.55 -2.36 1.04
C ARG A 267 1.84 -2.48 1.88
N GLY A 268 2.09 -3.66 2.45
CA GLY A 268 3.32 -3.99 3.17
C GLY A 268 3.40 -3.43 4.59
N GLN A 269 2.34 -2.80 5.11
CA GLN A 269 2.34 -2.17 6.44
C GLN A 269 1.66 -3.02 7.51
N GLY A 270 1.14 -4.19 7.14
CA GLY A 270 0.59 -5.13 8.11
C GLY A 270 -0.86 -4.93 8.50
N PHE A 271 -1.56 -3.93 7.96
CA PHE A 271 -3.00 -3.77 8.22
C PHE A 271 -3.82 -4.48 7.14
N ARG A 272 -4.80 -5.26 7.58
CA ARG A 272 -5.74 -5.97 6.69
C ARG A 272 -6.76 -5.00 6.10
N VAL A 273 -7.19 -5.33 4.88
CA VAL A 273 -8.47 -4.90 4.34
C VAL A 273 -9.57 -5.74 4.97
N GLU A 274 -10.56 -5.10 5.57
CA GLU A 274 -11.74 -5.78 6.15
C GLU A 274 -12.97 -5.69 5.24
N ALA A 275 -13.06 -4.61 4.47
CA ALA A 275 -14.11 -4.43 3.47
C ALA A 275 -13.65 -3.53 2.33
N PHE A 276 -14.27 -3.67 1.15
CA PHE A 276 -14.07 -2.75 0.04
C PHE A 276 -15.35 -2.55 -0.78
N GLN A 277 -15.36 -1.49 -1.57
CA GLN A 277 -16.44 -1.11 -2.48
C GLN A 277 -15.81 -0.46 -3.71
N ILE A 278 -16.27 -0.83 -4.90
CA ILE A 278 -15.74 -0.30 -6.17
C ILE A 278 -16.89 0.28 -6.99
N ASN A 279 -16.68 1.49 -7.51
CA ASN A 279 -17.57 2.19 -8.42
C ASN A 279 -16.85 2.59 -9.70
N ILE A 280 -17.57 2.56 -10.83
CA ILE A 280 -17.16 3.24 -12.05
C ILE A 280 -17.60 4.71 -11.91
N GLU A 281 -16.63 5.62 -11.92
CA GLU A 281 -16.89 7.05 -11.70
C GLU A 281 -16.02 7.90 -12.65
N PRO A 282 -16.62 8.66 -13.58
CA PRO A 282 -18.07 8.79 -13.83
C PRO A 282 -18.69 7.50 -14.40
N PRO A 283 -19.98 7.21 -14.12
CA PRO A 283 -20.66 6.04 -14.68
C PRO A 283 -20.68 6.05 -16.21
N ILE A 284 -20.41 4.89 -16.82
CA ILE A 284 -20.49 4.69 -18.28
C ILE A 284 -21.80 3.94 -18.58
N PRO A 285 -22.73 4.51 -19.36
CA PRO A 285 -23.99 3.84 -19.69
C PRO A 285 -23.78 2.46 -20.32
N GLY A 286 -24.45 1.45 -19.77
CA GLY A 286 -24.37 0.07 -20.25
C GLY A 286 -23.10 -0.69 -19.84
N LEU A 287 -22.14 -0.07 -19.14
CA LEU A 287 -21.01 -0.75 -18.51
C LEU A 287 -21.26 -0.89 -17.01
N LYS A 288 -21.32 -2.12 -16.53
CA LYS A 288 -21.48 -2.45 -15.12
C LYS A 288 -20.25 -3.22 -14.62
N LEU A 289 -20.06 -3.21 -13.31
CA LEU A 289 -18.99 -3.90 -12.63
C LEU A 289 -19.58 -4.68 -11.46
N GLU A 290 -19.12 -5.91 -11.31
CA GLU A 290 -19.47 -6.79 -10.19
C GLU A 290 -18.20 -7.37 -9.57
N TYR A 291 -18.27 -7.67 -8.28
CA TYR A 291 -17.17 -8.29 -7.56
C TYR A 291 -17.68 -9.23 -6.48
N MET A 292 -16.86 -10.20 -6.15
CA MET A 292 -17.04 -11.05 -4.97
C MET A 292 -15.77 -11.01 -4.13
N ALA A 293 -15.89 -11.32 -2.84
CA ALA A 293 -14.76 -11.41 -1.94
C ALA A 293 -14.82 -12.71 -1.13
N HIS A 294 -13.67 -13.25 -0.75
CA HIS A 294 -13.57 -14.26 0.29
C HIS A 294 -13.27 -13.55 1.62
N VAL A 295 -14.21 -13.64 2.54
CA VAL A 295 -14.12 -13.04 3.87
C VAL A 295 -13.83 -14.14 4.87
N SER A 296 -12.79 -13.97 5.70
CA SER A 296 -12.42 -14.96 6.70
C SER A 296 -13.61 -15.34 7.59
N GLU A 297 -13.77 -16.64 7.86
CA GLU A 297 -14.86 -17.22 8.69
C GLU A 297 -16.28 -17.12 8.11
N ILE A 298 -16.46 -16.43 6.97
CA ILE A 298 -17.75 -16.37 6.25
C ILE A 298 -17.67 -17.18 4.96
N GLY A 299 -16.55 -17.05 4.24
CA GLY A 299 -16.36 -17.64 2.91
C GLY A 299 -16.60 -16.63 1.79
N ASP A 300 -16.93 -17.16 0.62
CA ASP A 300 -17.18 -16.37 -0.58
C ASP A 300 -18.52 -15.62 -0.47
N THR A 301 -18.51 -14.32 -0.74
CA THR A 301 -19.74 -13.55 -0.92
C THR A 301 -20.42 -13.94 -2.24
N PRO A 302 -21.73 -13.67 -2.40
CA PRO A 302 -22.30 -13.59 -3.75
C PRO A 302 -21.57 -12.51 -4.58
N TRP A 303 -21.80 -12.51 -5.90
CA TRP A 303 -21.41 -11.39 -6.75
C TRP A 303 -22.22 -10.15 -6.36
N LEU A 304 -21.52 -9.11 -5.98
CA LEU A 304 -22.05 -7.83 -5.55
C LEU A 304 -21.90 -6.82 -6.68
N GLU A 305 -22.92 -6.00 -6.88
CA GLU A 305 -22.88 -4.90 -7.84
C GLU A 305 -21.95 -3.76 -7.36
N ALA A 306 -21.47 -2.97 -8.32
CA ALA A 306 -20.76 -1.72 -8.05
C ALA A 306 -21.49 -0.89 -6.98
N GLY A 307 -20.73 -0.40 -6.00
CA GLY A 307 -21.28 0.37 -4.89
C GLY A 307 -21.84 -0.44 -3.72
N LYS A 308 -21.82 -1.76 -3.73
CA LYS A 308 -22.14 -2.57 -2.55
C LYS A 308 -20.89 -2.91 -1.74
N LEU A 309 -20.99 -2.95 -0.42
CA LEU A 309 -19.83 -3.27 0.41
C LEU A 309 -19.55 -4.78 0.38
N ALA A 310 -18.35 -5.18 -0.02
CA ALA A 310 -17.84 -6.53 0.14
C ALA A 310 -17.01 -6.61 1.43
N GLY A 311 -17.37 -7.52 2.34
CA GLY A 311 -16.76 -7.64 3.67
C GLY A 311 -17.53 -6.90 4.76
N GLU A 312 -16.92 -6.76 5.94
CA GLU A 312 -17.58 -6.18 7.12
C GLU A 312 -16.65 -5.18 7.82
N ARG A 313 -17.14 -3.96 8.06
CA ARG A 313 -16.38 -2.93 8.78
C ARG A 313 -16.27 -3.28 10.26
N GLY A 314 -15.07 -3.23 10.83
CA GLY A 314 -14.85 -3.28 12.28
C GLY A 314 -15.16 -4.61 12.95
N LYS A 315 -15.51 -5.66 12.19
CA LYS A 315 -15.77 -7.01 12.73
C LYS A 315 -14.52 -7.89 12.81
N ALA A 316 -13.34 -7.30 12.59
CA ALA A 316 -12.05 -7.98 12.62
C ALA A 316 -11.88 -9.13 11.60
N ARG A 317 -12.77 -9.22 10.60
CA ARG A 317 -12.70 -10.21 9.52
C ARG A 317 -11.88 -9.64 8.37
N ARG A 318 -10.91 -10.42 7.88
CA ARG A 318 -10.03 -10.04 6.78
C ARG A 318 -10.62 -10.48 5.45
N ILE A 319 -10.39 -9.69 4.41
CA ILE A 319 -10.48 -10.18 3.04
C ILE A 319 -9.23 -11.01 2.76
N GLU A 320 -9.40 -12.23 2.23
CA GLU A 320 -8.28 -13.10 1.83
C GLU A 320 -8.08 -13.14 0.30
N GLY A 321 -9.12 -12.79 -0.45
CA GLY A 321 -9.08 -12.67 -1.90
C GLY A 321 -10.41 -12.17 -2.46
N PHE A 322 -10.45 -11.94 -3.77
CA PHE A 322 -11.59 -11.37 -4.48
C PHE A 322 -11.51 -11.68 -5.99
N ALA A 323 -12.62 -11.47 -6.69
CA ALA A 323 -12.66 -11.48 -8.14
C ALA A 323 -13.56 -10.34 -8.64
N ILE A 324 -13.24 -9.78 -9.80
CA ILE A 324 -13.94 -8.63 -10.38
C ILE A 324 -14.24 -8.92 -11.84
N ARG A 325 -15.47 -8.64 -12.28
CA ARG A 325 -15.89 -8.81 -13.68
C ARG A 325 -16.69 -7.62 -14.16
N LEU A 326 -16.67 -7.40 -15.47
CA LEU A 326 -17.53 -6.43 -16.12
C LEU A 326 -18.79 -7.11 -16.63
N THR A 327 -19.93 -6.42 -16.51
CA THR A 327 -21.23 -6.88 -17.00
C THR A 327 -21.95 -5.75 -17.75
N GLY A 328 -23.09 -6.04 -18.37
CA GLY A 328 -23.83 -5.09 -19.19
C GLY A 328 -23.41 -5.09 -20.67
N ILE A 329 -24.12 -4.29 -21.47
CA ILE A 329 -24.02 -4.28 -22.93
C ILE A 329 -22.64 -3.83 -23.41
N GLN A 330 -21.99 -2.93 -22.67
CA GLN A 330 -20.66 -2.42 -23.03
C GLN A 330 -19.51 -3.29 -22.52
N ALA A 331 -19.76 -4.34 -21.72
CA ALA A 331 -18.68 -5.15 -21.15
C ALA A 331 -17.78 -5.82 -22.19
N ALA A 332 -18.31 -6.14 -23.39
CA ALA A 332 -17.53 -6.74 -24.47
C ALA A 332 -16.41 -5.82 -25.01
N ASN A 333 -16.52 -4.51 -24.78
CA ASN A 333 -15.59 -3.50 -25.28
C ASN A 333 -14.46 -3.18 -24.28
N TYR A 334 -14.44 -3.83 -23.11
CA TYR A 334 -13.49 -3.53 -22.05
C TYR A 334 -12.99 -4.81 -21.37
N ASP A 335 -11.80 -4.73 -20.79
CA ASP A 335 -11.27 -5.72 -19.85
C ASP A 335 -11.01 -5.04 -18.50
N VAL A 336 -11.33 -5.73 -17.40
CA VAL A 336 -10.97 -5.29 -16.04
C VAL A 336 -9.77 -6.07 -15.57
N PHE A 337 -8.78 -5.36 -15.02
CA PHE A 337 -7.55 -5.89 -14.48
C PHE A 337 -7.42 -5.51 -13.02
N TYR A 338 -6.85 -6.42 -12.23
CA TYR A 338 -6.66 -6.20 -10.81
C TYR A 338 -5.54 -7.06 -10.24
N THR A 339 -4.95 -6.56 -9.15
CA THR A 339 -3.96 -7.26 -8.34
C THR A 339 -4.15 -6.92 -6.86
N ALA A 340 -3.53 -7.70 -5.99
CA ALA A 340 -3.56 -7.52 -4.56
C ALA A 340 -2.14 -7.65 -3.98
N HIS A 341 -1.89 -6.92 -2.89
CA HIS A 341 -0.82 -7.24 -1.98
C HIS A 341 -1.36 -8.15 -0.88
N VAL A 342 -0.81 -9.35 -0.76
CA VAL A 342 -1.21 -10.35 0.23
C VAL A 342 -0.08 -10.56 1.22
N GLN A 343 -0.44 -10.62 2.51
CA GLN A 343 0.52 -10.90 3.58
C GLN A 343 1.40 -12.11 3.24
N ASN A 344 2.71 -11.96 3.47
CA ASN A 344 3.75 -12.98 3.24
C ASN A 344 3.94 -13.43 1.77
N MET A 345 3.04 -13.07 0.85
CA MET A 345 3.16 -13.34 -0.58
C MET A 345 3.62 -12.12 -1.38
N GLY A 346 3.41 -10.92 -0.85
CA GLY A 346 3.71 -9.68 -1.53
C GLY A 346 2.67 -9.34 -2.60
N ASP A 347 3.12 -8.69 -3.67
CA ASP A 347 2.27 -8.36 -4.80
C ASP A 347 2.02 -9.61 -5.65
N LEU A 348 0.75 -9.94 -5.86
CA LEU A 348 0.35 -11.02 -6.73
C LEU A 348 0.45 -10.60 -8.22
N PRO A 349 0.50 -11.57 -9.15
CA PRO A 349 0.35 -11.25 -10.58
C PRO A 349 -0.98 -10.55 -10.85
N VAL A 350 -1.09 -9.94 -12.03
CA VAL A 350 -2.34 -9.30 -12.47
C VAL A 350 -3.32 -10.37 -12.92
N TYR A 351 -4.55 -10.27 -12.42
CA TYR A 351 -5.70 -11.07 -12.79
C TYR A 351 -6.69 -10.20 -13.57
N SER A 352 -7.61 -10.84 -14.29
CA SER A 352 -8.61 -10.13 -15.07
C SER A 352 -9.93 -10.89 -15.16
N ASN A 353 -10.99 -10.14 -15.47
CA ASN A 353 -12.27 -10.66 -15.97
C ASN A 353 -12.84 -11.88 -15.20
N GLY A 354 -12.89 -11.78 -13.87
CA GLY A 354 -13.47 -12.79 -12.98
C GLY A 354 -12.49 -13.85 -12.47
N ALA A 355 -11.22 -13.82 -12.89
CA ALA A 355 -10.19 -14.68 -12.32
C ALA A 355 -9.95 -14.37 -10.83
N TYR A 356 -9.80 -15.39 -9.99
CA TYR A 356 -9.67 -15.18 -8.55
C TYR A 356 -8.27 -14.65 -8.17
N CYS A 357 -8.24 -13.53 -7.44
CA CYS A 357 -7.02 -12.90 -6.93
C CYS A 357 -6.96 -13.05 -5.41
N GLY A 358 -5.86 -13.60 -4.88
CA GLY A 358 -5.68 -13.84 -3.45
C GLY A 358 -5.75 -15.31 -3.07
N THR A 359 -6.13 -15.59 -1.83
CA THR A 359 -6.15 -16.93 -1.24
C THR A 359 -7.53 -17.23 -0.65
N ARG A 360 -7.80 -18.50 -0.35
CA ARG A 360 -8.99 -18.94 0.40
C ARG A 360 -8.56 -19.84 1.53
N ASN A 361 -9.07 -19.60 2.73
CA ASN A 361 -8.83 -20.40 3.93
C ASN A 361 -7.35 -20.57 4.29
N GLN A 362 -6.46 -19.68 3.83
CA GLN A 362 -5.02 -19.73 4.14
C GLN A 362 -4.64 -18.77 5.26
N ALA A 363 -5.61 -18.04 5.82
CA ALA A 363 -5.38 -17.03 6.85
C ALA A 363 -4.47 -15.87 6.44
N LEU A 364 -4.22 -15.70 5.13
CA LEU A 364 -3.44 -14.60 4.59
C LEU A 364 -4.36 -13.43 4.25
N ARG A 365 -4.11 -12.28 4.87
CA ARG A 365 -4.89 -11.06 4.62
C ARG A 365 -4.45 -10.38 3.31
N VAL A 366 -5.43 -9.83 2.60
CA VAL A 366 -5.19 -8.76 1.62
C VAL A 366 -4.88 -7.47 2.39
N GLU A 367 -3.81 -6.80 2.02
CA GLU A 367 -3.40 -5.50 2.60
C GLU A 367 -3.64 -4.33 1.65
N GLY A 368 -3.74 -4.59 0.35
CA GLY A 368 -4.08 -3.57 -0.65
C GLY A 368 -4.60 -4.19 -1.94
N ILE A 369 -5.47 -3.45 -2.61
CA ILE A 369 -6.14 -3.84 -3.86
C ILE A 369 -5.85 -2.77 -4.92
N LYS A 370 -5.53 -3.18 -6.14
CA LYS A 370 -5.37 -2.27 -7.28
C LYS A 370 -6.26 -2.75 -8.42
N VAL A 371 -7.04 -1.85 -9.00
CA VAL A 371 -8.02 -2.16 -10.06
C VAL A 371 -7.95 -1.11 -11.16
N TRP A 372 -8.08 -1.53 -12.41
CA TRP A 372 -8.23 -0.65 -13.55
C TRP A 372 -9.00 -1.33 -14.68
N ILE A 373 -9.56 -0.53 -15.58
CA ILE A 373 -10.30 -1.01 -16.76
C ILE A 373 -9.64 -0.40 -17.99
N GLU A 374 -9.51 -1.21 -19.04
CA GLU A 374 -8.95 -0.80 -20.33
C GLU A 374 -9.88 -1.21 -21.47
N PRO A 375 -9.91 -0.45 -22.58
CA PRO A 375 -10.62 -0.88 -23.79
C PRO A 375 -10.03 -2.18 -24.33
N LYS A 376 -10.91 -3.09 -24.74
CA LYS A 376 -10.52 -4.32 -25.43
C LYS A 376 -10.06 -3.97 -26.84
N ASN A 377 -8.93 -4.56 -27.27
CA ASN A 377 -8.36 -4.32 -28.59
C ASN A 377 -8.95 -5.24 -29.65
#